data_AF-A0A3A0DT26-F1
#
_entry.id   AF-A0A3A0DT26-F1
#
_cell.length_a   1.000
_cell.length_b   1.000
_cell.length_c   1.000
_cell.angle_alpha   90.00
_cell.angle_beta   90.00
_cell.angle_gamma   90.00
#
_symmetry.space_group_name_H-M   'P 1'
#
loop_
_entity.id
_entity.type
_entity.pdbx_description
1 polymer ?
#
loop_
_entity_poly.entity_id
_entity_poly.type
_entity_poly.pdbx_seq_one_letter_code
_entity_poly.pdbx_strand_id
1 'polypeptide(L)'
;MPNNLLPNLEHHWETTLREIICAYPRRRVKHWQCSYDSLAAFLQSVEPNRKQWANLVSDLPEFSGEMHVETQKVAASRQLITLRPWPGIQVHALFQTPANESRTDFPLVVCLHGMGGSPEMILGDDESTPPSYHAYGHRLTEHGFAVLAPYLVNNFAGRGRLHRMSLLLGTTIWGLEIQLLQRLLDFAVAALPIDARRVAMWGLSMGGAYTMYTLPLEPRFAAGIVSAWFNHRVRKMIVEDPHYTCFLPTPEEHAFLPGLLTQFSDQDLLALICPRPLLIQTGERDSVSWPPLVKEEFDAGLTPYDRLHLSERLQWNLHHGGHEIEFESGLDFLKKWL
;
A
#
# COMPACT_ATOMS: atom_id res chain seq x y z
N MET A 1 -19.98 21.15 42.69
CA MET A 1 -20.55 21.31 41.34
C MET A 1 -19.86 20.34 40.39
N PRO A 2 -20.54 19.32 39.84
CA PRO A 2 -19.95 18.29 38.98
C PRO A 2 -19.75 18.68 37.50
N ASN A 3 -20.05 19.93 37.10
CA ASN A 3 -20.10 20.34 35.69
C ASN A 3 -18.74 20.37 34.94
N ASN A 4 -17.61 20.11 35.61
CA ASN A 4 -16.28 20.06 34.98
C ASN A 4 -15.63 18.66 35.01
N LEU A 5 -16.33 17.60 35.44
CA LEU A 5 -15.71 16.27 35.55
C LEU A 5 -15.57 15.56 34.19
N LEU A 6 -16.54 15.70 33.28
CA LEU A 6 -16.54 14.99 31.99
C LEU A 6 -15.48 15.53 31.00
N PRO A 7 -15.37 16.85 30.73
CA PRO A 7 -14.32 17.35 29.84
C PRO A 7 -12.91 17.10 30.38
N ASN A 8 -12.74 17.15 31.72
CA ASN A 8 -11.49 16.80 32.35
C ASN A 8 -11.17 15.31 32.14
N LEU A 9 -12.15 14.42 32.27
CA LEU A 9 -11.95 12.98 32.05
C LEU A 9 -11.50 12.67 30.62
N GLU A 10 -12.19 13.23 29.62
CA GLU A 10 -11.85 13.08 28.20
C GLU A 10 -10.42 13.56 27.92
N HIS A 11 -10.07 14.76 28.40
CA HIS A 11 -8.74 15.32 28.23
C HIS A 11 -7.64 14.46 28.87
N HIS A 12 -7.86 13.92 30.08
CA HIS A 12 -6.90 13.04 30.75
C HIS A 12 -6.70 11.73 29.98
N TRP A 13 -7.78 11.12 29.47
CA TRP A 13 -7.68 9.90 28.67
C TRP A 13 -6.94 10.15 27.36
N GLU A 14 -7.30 11.20 26.64
CA GLU A 14 -6.67 11.51 25.35
C GLU A 14 -5.18 11.80 25.54
N THR A 15 -4.82 12.60 26.54
CA THR A 15 -3.42 12.90 26.86
C THR A 15 -2.64 11.62 27.20
N THR A 16 -3.20 10.75 28.04
CA THR A 16 -2.56 9.49 28.44
C THR A 16 -2.37 8.55 27.25
N LEU A 17 -3.42 8.35 26.43
CA LEU A 17 -3.35 7.48 25.25
C LEU A 17 -2.35 8.03 24.22
N ARG A 18 -2.31 9.35 24.05
CA ARG A 18 -1.35 10.04 23.19
C ARG A 18 0.09 9.85 23.66
N GLU A 19 0.37 10.00 24.96
CA GLU A 19 1.69 9.72 25.53
C GLU A 19 2.13 8.27 25.31
N ILE A 20 1.20 7.32 25.53
CA ILE A 20 1.44 5.92 25.24
C ILE A 20 1.77 5.77 23.75
N ILE A 21 0.94 6.23 22.82
CA ILE A 21 1.20 6.05 21.38
C ILE A 21 2.53 6.73 20.96
N CYS A 22 2.81 7.95 21.43
CA CYS A 22 4.06 8.67 21.17
C CYS A 22 5.32 7.93 21.68
N ALA A 23 5.19 7.07 22.70
CA ALA A 23 6.28 6.25 23.19
C ALA A 23 6.58 5.02 22.30
N TYR A 24 5.90 4.84 21.17
CA TYR A 24 6.11 3.74 20.22
C TYR A 24 7.60 3.51 19.84
N PRO A 25 8.41 4.53 19.48
CA PRO A 25 9.81 4.31 19.12
C PRO A 25 10.65 3.63 20.22
N ARG A 26 10.29 3.81 21.49
CA ARG A 26 10.95 3.12 22.62
C ARG A 26 10.42 1.70 22.80
N ARG A 27 9.14 1.46 22.53
CA ARG A 27 8.52 0.14 22.65
C ARG A 27 8.93 -0.82 21.54
N ARG A 28 9.05 -0.33 20.30
CA ARG A 28 9.35 -1.18 19.13
C ARG A 28 10.64 -1.99 19.30
N VAL A 29 11.64 -1.46 19.99
CA VAL A 29 12.92 -2.15 20.26
C VAL A 29 12.72 -3.51 20.95
N LYS A 30 11.63 -3.70 21.70
CA LYS A 30 11.30 -4.98 22.35
C LYS A 30 10.70 -6.01 21.39
N HIS A 31 10.14 -5.57 20.28
CA HIS A 31 9.42 -6.39 19.30
C HIS A 31 10.26 -6.72 18.06
N TRP A 32 11.37 -6.02 17.84
CA TRP A 32 12.21 -6.15 16.66
C TRP A 32 13.63 -6.56 17.04
N GLN A 33 14.02 -7.77 16.66
CA GLN A 33 15.35 -8.34 16.91
C GLN A 33 15.99 -8.79 15.60
N CYS A 34 16.32 -7.83 14.74
CA CYS A 34 16.91 -8.11 13.43
C CYS A 34 18.35 -8.66 13.57
N SER A 35 18.65 -9.77 12.89
CA SER A 35 20.04 -10.19 12.64
C SER A 35 20.49 -9.64 11.29
N TYR A 36 21.73 -9.14 11.23
CA TYR A 36 22.34 -8.64 10.00
C TYR A 36 23.59 -9.45 9.60
N ASP A 37 23.73 -10.66 10.12
CA ASP A 37 24.90 -11.52 9.85
C ASP A 37 24.91 -12.04 8.40
N SER A 38 23.73 -12.21 7.82
CA SER A 38 23.51 -12.52 6.41
C SER A 38 22.08 -12.18 6.01
N LEU A 39 21.78 -12.15 4.71
CA LEU A 39 20.41 -11.98 4.23
C LEU A 39 19.47 -13.08 4.77
N ALA A 40 19.93 -14.33 4.82
CA ALA A 40 19.12 -15.44 5.34
C ALA A 40 18.81 -15.26 6.84
N ALA A 41 19.81 -14.86 7.63
CA ALA A 41 19.62 -14.60 9.06
C ALA A 41 18.67 -13.42 9.30
N PHE A 42 18.77 -12.36 8.49
CA PHE A 42 17.83 -11.24 8.52
C PHE A 42 16.39 -11.70 8.25
N LEU A 43 16.17 -12.39 7.13
CA LEU A 43 14.85 -12.88 6.74
C LEU A 43 14.23 -13.78 7.83
N GLN A 44 15.04 -14.67 8.43
CA GLN A 44 14.60 -15.51 9.54
C GLN A 44 14.23 -14.68 10.79
N SER A 45 15.03 -13.65 11.10
CA SER A 45 14.84 -12.83 12.30
C SER A 45 13.58 -11.96 12.27
N VAL A 46 13.13 -11.54 11.07
CA VAL A 46 11.90 -10.72 10.90
C VAL A 46 10.64 -11.53 10.61
N GLU A 47 10.76 -12.85 10.47
CA GLU A 47 9.62 -13.74 10.18
C GLU A 47 8.50 -13.68 11.25
N PRO A 48 8.79 -13.61 12.57
CA PRO A 48 7.75 -13.38 13.57
C PRO A 48 6.99 -12.06 13.37
N ASN A 49 7.70 -11.00 12.98
CA ASN A 49 7.09 -9.69 12.68
C ASN A 49 6.23 -9.77 11.42
N ARG A 50 6.66 -10.52 10.40
CA ARG A 50 5.85 -10.74 9.19
C ARG A 50 4.54 -11.47 9.50
N LYS A 51 4.57 -12.48 10.36
CA LYS A 51 3.37 -13.18 10.85
C LYS A 51 2.44 -12.25 11.63
N GLN A 52 3.00 -11.41 12.51
CA GLN A 52 2.21 -10.40 13.24
C GLN A 52 1.58 -9.37 12.31
N TRP A 53 2.30 -8.95 11.26
CA TRP A 53 1.75 -8.09 10.23
C TRP A 53 0.62 -8.77 9.46
N ALA A 54 0.81 -10.03 9.06
CA ALA A 54 -0.23 -10.84 8.44
C ALA A 54 -1.46 -10.94 9.33
N ASN A 55 -1.29 -11.12 10.64
CA ASN A 55 -2.41 -11.18 11.57
C ASN A 55 -3.22 -9.87 11.64
N LEU A 56 -2.55 -8.74 11.43
CA LEU A 56 -3.14 -7.40 11.51
C LEU A 56 -3.88 -7.00 10.23
N VAL A 57 -3.35 -7.38 9.06
CA VAL A 57 -3.88 -6.96 7.75
C VAL A 57 -4.25 -8.12 6.83
N SER A 58 -4.33 -9.37 7.27
CA SER A 58 -4.62 -10.49 6.37
C SER A 58 -5.14 -11.76 7.06
N ASP A 59 -5.31 -11.80 8.38
CA ASP A 59 -6.00 -12.92 9.04
C ASP A 59 -7.48 -12.83 8.72
N LEU A 60 -7.98 -13.80 7.96
CA LEU A 60 -9.38 -13.93 7.63
C LEU A 60 -9.82 -15.37 7.90
N PRO A 61 -11.12 -15.59 8.13
CA PRO A 61 -11.67 -16.94 7.97
C PRO A 61 -11.28 -17.50 6.59
N GLU A 62 -10.90 -18.77 6.54
CA GLU A 62 -10.68 -19.46 5.27
C GLU A 62 -11.95 -19.36 4.43
N PHE A 63 -11.90 -18.54 3.40
CA PHE A 63 -12.98 -18.49 2.45
C PHE A 63 -12.77 -19.59 1.41
N SER A 64 -13.48 -20.71 1.59
CA SER A 64 -13.49 -21.87 0.70
C SER A 64 -14.46 -21.67 -0.48
N GLY A 65 -14.03 -21.99 -1.70
CA GLY A 65 -14.89 -21.96 -2.88
C GLY A 65 -14.10 -22.14 -4.17
N GLU A 66 -14.78 -22.57 -5.24
CA GLU A 66 -14.21 -22.53 -6.59
C GLU A 66 -14.18 -21.07 -7.06
N MET A 67 -13.01 -20.63 -7.52
CA MET A 67 -12.84 -19.29 -8.07
C MET A 67 -13.35 -19.26 -9.50
N HIS A 68 -14.42 -18.49 -9.75
CA HIS A 68 -14.89 -18.26 -11.11
C HIS A 68 -14.25 -16.99 -11.68
N VAL A 69 -13.78 -17.08 -12.92
CA VAL A 69 -13.17 -15.94 -13.61
C VAL A 69 -13.84 -15.75 -14.97
N GLU A 70 -14.25 -14.53 -15.23
CA GLU A 70 -14.78 -14.10 -16.52
C GLU A 70 -13.85 -13.02 -17.09
N THR A 71 -13.50 -13.15 -18.36
CA THR A 71 -12.72 -12.14 -19.08
C THR A 71 -13.52 -11.62 -20.26
N GLN A 72 -13.58 -10.30 -20.39
CA GLN A 72 -14.28 -9.62 -21.47
C GLN A 72 -13.33 -8.66 -22.16
N LYS A 73 -13.14 -8.81 -23.47
CA LYS A 73 -12.39 -7.83 -24.27
C LYS A 73 -13.17 -6.53 -24.36
N VAL A 74 -12.58 -5.42 -23.90
CA VAL A 74 -13.20 -4.08 -23.92
C VAL A 74 -12.53 -3.13 -24.92
N ALA A 75 -11.28 -3.40 -25.30
CA ALA A 75 -10.58 -2.75 -26.40
C ALA A 75 -9.55 -3.72 -27.03
N ALA A 76 -8.83 -3.29 -28.08
CA ALA A 76 -7.85 -4.14 -28.77
C ALA A 76 -6.82 -4.78 -27.83
N SER A 77 -6.25 -3.99 -26.92
CA SER A 77 -5.24 -4.38 -25.92
C SER A 77 -5.76 -4.39 -24.48
N ARG A 78 -7.08 -4.29 -24.26
CA ARG A 78 -7.68 -4.14 -22.93
C ARG A 78 -8.79 -5.15 -22.66
N GLN A 79 -8.77 -5.72 -21.46
CA GLN A 79 -9.76 -6.68 -20.98
C GLN A 79 -10.29 -6.24 -19.61
N LEU A 80 -11.58 -6.44 -19.38
CA LEU A 80 -12.19 -6.44 -18.06
C LEU A 80 -12.15 -7.87 -17.51
N ILE A 81 -11.54 -8.04 -16.34
CA ILE A 81 -11.52 -9.28 -15.59
C ILE A 81 -12.54 -9.15 -14.47
N THR A 82 -13.43 -10.13 -14.34
CA THR A 82 -14.33 -10.28 -13.20
C THR A 82 -13.96 -11.56 -12.46
N LEU A 83 -13.44 -11.40 -11.25
CA LEU A 83 -13.11 -12.48 -10.33
C LEU A 83 -14.26 -12.67 -9.33
N ARG A 84 -14.74 -13.89 -9.18
CA ARG A 84 -15.69 -14.30 -8.14
C ARG A 84 -14.98 -15.33 -7.26
N PRO A 85 -14.16 -14.87 -6.29
CA PRO A 85 -13.43 -15.81 -5.45
C PRO A 85 -14.38 -16.60 -4.56
N TRP A 86 -15.49 -15.99 -4.12
CA TRP A 86 -16.48 -16.59 -3.22
C TRP A 86 -17.92 -16.14 -3.56
N PRO A 87 -18.96 -16.88 -3.12
CA PRO A 87 -20.35 -16.47 -3.29
C PRO A 87 -20.61 -15.07 -2.71
N GLY A 88 -21.14 -14.16 -3.54
CA GLY A 88 -21.48 -12.80 -3.13
C GLY A 88 -20.34 -11.79 -3.16
N ILE A 89 -19.08 -12.21 -3.39
CA ILE A 89 -17.94 -11.31 -3.57
C ILE A 89 -17.53 -11.29 -5.05
N GLN A 90 -17.40 -10.09 -5.59
CA GLN A 90 -16.91 -9.86 -6.95
C GLN A 90 -15.81 -8.82 -6.90
N VAL A 91 -14.75 -9.05 -7.68
CA VAL A 91 -13.65 -8.13 -7.89
C VAL A 91 -13.53 -7.90 -9.38
N HIS A 92 -13.41 -6.64 -9.77
CA HIS A 92 -13.18 -6.27 -11.15
C HIS A 92 -11.75 -5.74 -11.30
N ALA A 93 -11.15 -5.95 -12.47
CA ALA A 93 -9.88 -5.32 -12.82
C ALA A 93 -9.80 -5.05 -14.32
N LEU A 94 -9.21 -3.92 -14.69
CA LEU A 94 -8.80 -3.66 -16.06
C LEU A 94 -7.39 -4.19 -16.26
N PHE A 95 -7.22 -5.04 -17.27
CA PHE A 95 -5.91 -5.50 -17.72
C PHE A 95 -5.61 -4.90 -19.09
N GLN A 96 -4.47 -4.22 -19.23
CA GLN A 96 -4.01 -3.63 -20.48
C GLN A 96 -2.60 -4.09 -20.80
N THR A 97 -2.38 -4.56 -22.02
CA THR A 97 -1.05 -4.92 -22.52
C THR A 97 -0.45 -3.79 -23.35
N PRO A 98 0.88 -3.75 -23.51
CA PRO A 98 1.52 -2.99 -24.59
C PRO A 98 0.96 -3.40 -25.96
N ALA A 99 1.09 -2.51 -26.94
CA ALA A 99 0.76 -2.79 -28.34
C ALA A 99 1.81 -3.72 -28.97
N ASN A 100 1.76 -5.02 -28.64
CA ASN A 100 2.58 -6.05 -29.26
C ASN A 100 1.93 -7.44 -29.10
N GLU A 101 1.12 -7.84 -30.08
CA GLU A 101 0.36 -9.11 -30.01
C GLU A 101 1.24 -10.37 -30.05
N SER A 102 2.52 -10.24 -30.43
CA SER A 102 3.44 -11.38 -30.52
C SER A 102 4.11 -11.75 -29.18
N ARG A 103 4.09 -10.84 -28.21
CA ARG A 103 4.76 -11.02 -26.93
C ARG A 103 3.80 -11.58 -25.88
N THR A 104 4.29 -12.56 -25.11
CA THR A 104 3.48 -13.29 -24.12
C THR A 104 4.05 -13.23 -22.69
N ASP A 105 5.09 -12.43 -22.46
CA ASP A 105 5.87 -12.40 -21.22
C ASP A 105 6.12 -10.97 -20.70
N PHE A 106 5.10 -10.11 -20.78
CA PHE A 106 5.23 -8.71 -20.35
C PHE A 106 5.61 -8.61 -18.86
N PRO A 107 6.52 -7.70 -18.46
CA PRO A 107 6.62 -7.32 -17.06
C PRO A 107 5.28 -6.67 -16.65
N LEU A 108 4.77 -7.03 -15.48
CA LEU A 108 3.47 -6.58 -14.97
C LEU A 108 3.65 -5.53 -13.88
N VAL A 109 2.85 -4.46 -13.95
CA VAL A 109 2.65 -3.53 -12.84
C VAL A 109 1.18 -3.59 -12.38
N VAL A 110 0.96 -4.04 -11.14
CA VAL A 110 -0.35 -3.92 -10.49
C VAL A 110 -0.50 -2.48 -10.01
N CYS A 111 -1.39 -1.73 -10.66
CA CYS A 111 -1.56 -0.29 -10.49
C CYS A 111 -2.79 0.00 -9.63
N LEU A 112 -2.64 0.71 -8.52
CA LEU A 112 -3.70 0.93 -7.54
C LEU A 112 -4.11 2.39 -7.39
N HIS A 113 -5.42 2.61 -7.33
CA HIS A 113 -6.00 3.94 -7.16
C HIS A 113 -6.16 4.30 -5.69
N GLY A 114 -6.18 5.60 -5.42
CA GLY A 114 -6.50 6.21 -4.13
C GLY A 114 -8.01 6.30 -3.85
N MET A 115 -8.36 6.99 -2.76
CA MET A 115 -9.74 7.42 -2.50
C MET A 115 -10.23 8.35 -3.62
N GLY A 116 -11.46 8.14 -4.09
CA GLY A 116 -12.05 8.88 -5.22
C GLY A 116 -11.49 8.51 -6.61
N GLY A 117 -10.44 7.70 -6.69
CA GLY A 117 -9.85 7.27 -7.97
C GLY A 117 -10.47 6.00 -8.54
N SER A 118 -10.10 5.65 -9.77
CA SER A 118 -10.53 4.40 -10.41
C SER A 118 -9.47 3.84 -11.38
N PRO A 119 -9.60 2.58 -11.81
CA PRO A 119 -8.79 2.02 -12.89
C PRO A 119 -8.81 2.84 -14.19
N GLU A 120 -9.94 3.45 -14.55
CA GLU A 120 -10.07 4.34 -15.71
C GLU A 120 -9.17 5.58 -15.57
N MET A 121 -9.11 6.19 -14.38
CA MET A 121 -8.22 7.34 -14.13
C MET A 121 -6.74 6.94 -14.22
N ILE A 122 -6.39 5.74 -13.75
CA ILE A 122 -5.03 5.18 -13.90
C ILE A 122 -4.66 5.03 -15.39
N LEU A 123 -5.62 4.58 -16.20
CA LEU A 123 -5.45 4.34 -17.63
C LEU A 123 -5.69 5.59 -18.50
N GLY A 124 -6.00 6.74 -17.89
CA GLY A 124 -6.20 8.00 -18.58
C GLY A 124 -7.51 8.12 -19.37
N ASP A 125 -8.51 7.27 -19.09
CA ASP A 125 -9.82 7.37 -19.76
C ASP A 125 -10.69 8.51 -19.16
N ASP A 126 -10.39 8.91 -17.92
CA ASP A 126 -11.00 10.03 -17.21
C ASP A 126 -9.92 10.71 -16.36
N GLU A 127 -9.39 11.87 -16.78
CA GLU A 127 -8.51 12.67 -15.92
C GLU A 127 -9.31 13.76 -15.21
N SER A 128 -9.66 13.50 -13.95
CA SER A 128 -10.16 14.55 -13.06
C SER A 128 -9.10 15.63 -12.84
N THR A 129 -9.49 16.90 -12.71
CA THR A 129 -8.58 18.00 -12.36
C THR A 129 -8.47 18.17 -10.83
N PRO A 130 -7.26 18.26 -10.24
CA PRO A 130 -5.94 18.13 -10.86
C PRO A 130 -5.63 16.66 -11.25
N PRO A 131 -4.91 16.42 -12.36
CA PRO A 131 -4.63 15.06 -12.82
C PRO A 131 -3.61 14.39 -11.91
N SER A 132 -4.07 13.75 -10.83
CA SER A 132 -3.18 13.12 -9.84
C SER A 132 -2.52 11.82 -10.31
N TYR A 133 -3.09 11.18 -11.33
CA TYR A 133 -2.58 9.91 -11.87
C TYR A 133 -1.72 10.08 -13.13
N HIS A 134 -1.85 11.19 -13.88
CA HIS A 134 -1.11 11.46 -15.11
C HIS A 134 -1.12 10.29 -16.10
N ALA A 135 -2.25 9.60 -16.20
CA ALA A 135 -2.45 8.36 -16.96
C ALA A 135 -1.30 7.34 -16.82
N TYR A 136 -0.68 7.21 -15.64
CA TYR A 136 0.56 6.43 -15.48
C TYR A 136 0.43 4.98 -15.95
N GLY A 137 -0.76 4.37 -15.83
CA GLY A 137 -1.00 3.02 -16.35
C GLY A 137 -0.96 2.96 -17.88
N HIS A 138 -1.53 3.95 -18.57
CA HIS A 138 -1.43 4.03 -20.02
C HIS A 138 0.04 4.20 -20.45
N ARG A 139 0.74 5.15 -19.85
CA ARG A 139 2.14 5.46 -20.15
C ARG A 139 3.06 4.26 -19.89
N LEU A 140 2.80 3.48 -18.85
CA LEU A 140 3.50 2.20 -18.61
C LEU A 140 3.36 1.22 -19.79
N THR A 141 2.18 1.15 -20.40
CA THR A 141 1.95 0.27 -21.57
C THR A 141 2.70 0.75 -22.81
N GLU A 142 2.88 2.07 -22.98
CA GLU A 142 3.76 2.64 -24.02
C GLU A 142 5.24 2.30 -23.80
N HIS A 143 5.63 2.07 -22.53
CA HIS A 143 6.98 1.67 -22.15
C HIS A 143 7.17 0.14 -21.99
N GLY A 144 6.22 -0.67 -22.47
CA GLY A 144 6.38 -2.12 -22.58
C GLY A 144 6.02 -2.92 -21.33
N PHE A 145 5.34 -2.30 -20.37
CA PHE A 145 4.77 -2.97 -19.19
C PHE A 145 3.29 -3.30 -19.40
N ALA A 146 2.87 -4.50 -19.00
CA ALA A 146 1.45 -4.77 -18.82
C ALA A 146 0.97 -4.12 -17.52
N VAL A 147 -0.30 -3.71 -17.50
CA VAL A 147 -0.94 -3.07 -16.34
C VAL A 147 -2.15 -3.86 -15.92
N LEU A 148 -2.26 -4.12 -14.62
CA LEU A 148 -3.45 -4.68 -13.99
C LEU A 148 -3.95 -3.70 -12.93
N ALA A 149 -5.12 -3.10 -13.18
CA ALA A 149 -5.72 -2.06 -12.35
C ALA A 149 -7.05 -2.55 -11.76
N PRO A 150 -7.06 -3.07 -10.51
CA PRO A 150 -8.27 -3.52 -9.83
C PRO A 150 -9.11 -2.36 -9.31
N TYR A 151 -10.43 -2.58 -9.24
CA TYR A 151 -11.37 -1.69 -8.55
C TYR A 151 -11.35 -2.02 -7.05
N LEU A 152 -11.18 -0.99 -6.23
CA LEU A 152 -11.24 -1.05 -4.77
C LEU A 152 -12.32 -0.10 -4.26
N VAL A 153 -12.87 -0.35 -3.07
CA VAL A 153 -13.85 0.55 -2.48
C VAL A 153 -13.18 1.88 -2.11
N ASN A 154 -13.57 2.95 -2.81
CA ASN A 154 -12.80 4.21 -2.87
C ASN A 154 -13.50 5.42 -2.25
N ASN A 155 -14.62 5.26 -1.54
CA ASN A 155 -15.34 6.38 -0.92
C ASN A 155 -15.40 6.20 0.60
N PHE A 156 -15.25 7.29 1.36
CA PHE A 156 -15.07 7.23 2.81
C PHE A 156 -16.23 6.54 3.52
N ALA A 157 -17.47 6.87 3.15
CA ALA A 157 -18.67 6.35 3.80
C ALA A 157 -18.83 4.84 3.60
N GLY A 158 -18.75 4.37 2.35
CA GLY A 158 -18.84 2.95 2.01
C GLY A 158 -17.70 2.15 2.64
N ARG A 159 -16.48 2.69 2.57
CA ARG A 159 -15.29 2.06 3.12
C ARG A 159 -15.35 1.94 4.65
N GLY A 160 -15.77 2.99 5.36
CA GLY A 160 -15.94 2.95 6.81
C GLY A 160 -17.01 1.95 7.26
N ARG A 161 -18.13 1.85 6.53
CA ARG A 161 -19.15 0.82 6.79
C ARG A 161 -18.59 -0.59 6.68
N LEU A 162 -17.87 -0.89 5.60
CA LEU A 162 -17.24 -2.19 5.40
C LEU A 162 -16.16 -2.45 6.45
N HIS A 163 -15.32 -1.46 6.76
CA HIS A 163 -14.29 -1.58 7.78
C HIS A 163 -14.85 -1.95 9.15
N ARG A 164 -15.94 -1.29 9.59
CA ARG A 164 -16.61 -1.66 10.85
C ARG A 164 -17.16 -3.08 10.84
N MET A 165 -17.71 -3.55 9.72
CA MET A 165 -18.16 -4.93 9.58
C MET A 165 -16.97 -5.90 9.64
N SER A 166 -15.84 -5.57 9.00
CA SER A 166 -14.62 -6.36 9.06
C SER A 166 -14.08 -6.48 10.49
N LEU A 167 -14.11 -5.39 11.26
CA LEU A 167 -13.64 -5.39 12.66
C LEU A 167 -14.42 -6.39 13.53
N LEU A 168 -15.73 -6.56 13.29
CA LEU A 168 -16.54 -7.56 14.00
C LEU A 168 -16.14 -9.00 13.69
N LEU A 169 -15.47 -9.23 12.56
CA LEU A 169 -14.91 -10.52 12.15
C LEU A 169 -13.44 -10.68 12.55
N GLY A 170 -12.90 -9.77 13.36
CA GLY A 170 -11.50 -9.80 13.78
C GLY A 170 -10.50 -9.40 12.71
N THR A 171 -10.94 -8.73 11.65
CA THR A 171 -10.08 -8.32 10.53
C THR A 171 -10.34 -6.87 10.11
N THR A 172 -9.80 -6.45 8.97
CA THR A 172 -10.00 -5.10 8.41
C THR A 172 -10.38 -5.15 6.94
N ILE A 173 -10.97 -4.06 6.43
CA ILE A 173 -11.22 -3.95 4.98
C ILE A 173 -9.94 -4.12 4.16
N TRP A 174 -8.81 -3.64 4.68
CA TRP A 174 -7.51 -3.83 4.05
C TRP A 174 -7.19 -5.31 3.88
N GLY A 175 -7.41 -6.13 4.91
CA GLY A 175 -7.13 -7.55 4.81
C GLY A 175 -8.03 -8.32 3.87
N LEU A 176 -9.32 -7.96 3.83
CA LEU A 176 -10.23 -8.48 2.81
C LEU A 176 -9.71 -8.15 1.40
N GLU A 177 -9.45 -6.87 1.12
CA GLU A 177 -9.02 -6.42 -0.21
C GLU A 177 -7.61 -6.94 -0.56
N ILE A 178 -6.67 -7.08 0.39
CA ILE A 178 -5.34 -7.68 0.15
C ILE A 178 -5.48 -9.14 -0.31
N GLN A 179 -6.32 -9.95 0.35
CA GLN A 179 -6.53 -11.33 -0.10
C GLN A 179 -7.16 -11.38 -1.49
N LEU A 180 -8.10 -10.47 -1.78
CA LEU A 180 -8.68 -10.35 -3.12
C LEU A 180 -7.63 -9.99 -4.18
N LEU A 181 -6.69 -9.08 -3.86
CA LEU A 181 -5.55 -8.75 -4.71
C LEU A 181 -4.63 -9.95 -4.92
N GLN A 182 -4.38 -10.77 -3.89
CA GLN A 182 -3.58 -11.99 -4.00
C GLN A 182 -4.25 -13.03 -4.92
N ARG A 183 -5.58 -13.21 -4.83
CA ARG A 183 -6.33 -14.09 -5.74
C ARG A 183 -6.34 -13.58 -7.17
N LEU A 184 -6.45 -12.27 -7.34
CA LEU A 184 -6.32 -11.64 -8.65
C LEU A 184 -4.90 -11.86 -9.23
N LEU A 185 -3.87 -11.78 -8.39
CA LEU A 185 -2.50 -12.09 -8.79
C LEU A 185 -2.30 -13.57 -9.14
N ASP A 186 -2.92 -14.50 -8.40
CA ASP A 186 -2.93 -15.93 -8.73
C ASP A 186 -3.44 -16.16 -10.15
N PHE A 187 -4.59 -15.56 -10.49
CA PHE A 187 -5.15 -15.61 -11.84
C PHE A 187 -4.21 -14.97 -12.86
N ALA A 188 -3.70 -13.77 -12.57
CA ALA A 188 -2.84 -13.03 -13.49
C ALA A 188 -1.58 -13.83 -13.87
N VAL A 189 -0.90 -14.42 -12.88
CA VAL A 189 0.29 -15.25 -13.08
C VAL A 189 -0.01 -16.52 -13.87
N ALA A 190 -1.19 -17.12 -13.69
CA ALA A 190 -1.55 -18.37 -14.33
C ALA A 190 -2.05 -18.20 -15.78
N ALA A 191 -2.73 -17.09 -16.09
CA ALA A 191 -3.56 -16.99 -17.30
C ALA A 191 -3.28 -15.76 -18.18
N LEU A 192 -2.59 -14.73 -17.68
CA LEU A 192 -2.29 -13.53 -18.47
C LEU A 192 -0.90 -13.63 -19.13
N PRO A 193 -0.67 -12.93 -20.26
CA PRO A 193 0.60 -12.95 -21.00
C PRO A 193 1.72 -12.15 -20.28
N ILE A 194 2.08 -12.55 -19.07
CA ILE A 194 3.05 -11.85 -18.23
C ILE A 194 4.24 -12.75 -17.83
N ASP A 195 5.40 -12.15 -17.52
CA ASP A 195 6.48 -12.85 -16.84
C ASP A 195 6.25 -12.80 -15.32
N ALA A 196 5.91 -13.94 -14.74
CA ALA A 196 5.62 -14.09 -13.31
C ALA A 196 6.78 -13.68 -12.37
N ARG A 197 8.02 -13.56 -12.89
CA ARG A 197 9.18 -13.09 -12.12
C ARG A 197 9.37 -11.58 -12.16
N ARG A 198 8.64 -10.89 -13.05
CA ARG A 198 8.75 -9.45 -13.28
C ARG A 198 7.43 -8.76 -12.98
N VAL A 199 6.99 -8.86 -11.73
CA VAL A 199 5.76 -8.25 -11.24
C VAL A 199 6.10 -7.19 -10.20
N ALA A 200 5.60 -5.97 -10.38
CA ALA A 200 5.66 -4.90 -9.39
C ALA A 200 4.27 -4.41 -8.99
N MET A 201 4.24 -3.61 -7.93
CA MET A 201 3.03 -2.97 -7.42
C MET A 201 3.28 -1.46 -7.28
N TRP A 202 2.39 -0.63 -7.79
CA TRP A 202 2.49 0.82 -7.72
C TRP A 202 1.14 1.42 -7.38
N GLY A 203 1.04 2.24 -6.34
CA GLY A 203 -0.21 2.95 -6.07
C GLY A 203 -0.03 4.32 -5.42
N LEU A 204 -1.08 5.13 -5.57
CA LEU A 204 -1.21 6.47 -5.01
C LEU A 204 -2.12 6.46 -3.77
N SER A 205 -1.72 7.13 -2.69
CA SER A 205 -2.58 7.37 -1.52
C SER A 205 -3.06 6.06 -0.88
N MET A 206 -4.38 5.78 -0.85
CA MET A 206 -4.91 4.46 -0.49
C MET A 206 -4.27 3.32 -1.30
N GLY A 207 -3.98 3.52 -2.58
CA GLY A 207 -3.23 2.55 -3.40
C GLY A 207 -1.76 2.43 -2.97
N GLY A 208 -1.16 3.51 -2.48
CA GLY A 208 0.16 3.50 -1.85
C GLY A 208 0.15 2.71 -0.55
N ALA A 209 -0.92 2.84 0.25
CA ALA A 209 -1.17 2.02 1.43
C ALA A 209 -1.20 0.53 1.09
N TYR A 210 -2.00 0.17 0.08
CA TYR A 210 -2.07 -1.21 -0.39
C TYR A 210 -0.72 -1.74 -0.84
N THR A 211 0.06 -0.93 -1.56
CA THR A 211 1.41 -1.31 -1.97
C THR A 211 2.28 -1.60 -0.75
N MET A 212 2.33 -0.68 0.21
CA MET A 212 3.14 -0.83 1.43
C MET A 212 2.68 -1.99 2.32
N TYR A 213 1.38 -2.28 2.35
CA TYR A 213 0.80 -3.31 3.21
C TYR A 213 0.85 -4.71 2.61
N THR A 214 0.74 -4.82 1.28
CA THR A 214 0.73 -6.09 0.55
C THR A 214 2.13 -6.63 0.35
N LEU A 215 3.11 -5.77 0.04
CA LEU A 215 4.48 -6.21 -0.24
C LEU A 215 5.04 -7.11 0.87
N PRO A 216 4.95 -6.78 2.19
CA PRO A 216 5.37 -7.69 3.26
C PRO A 216 4.76 -9.10 3.23
N LEU A 217 3.61 -9.30 2.59
CA LEU A 217 2.87 -10.56 2.61
C LEU A 217 2.95 -11.32 1.29
N GLU A 218 3.24 -10.62 0.20
CA GLU A 218 3.22 -11.18 -1.14
C GLU A 218 4.63 -11.16 -1.76
N PRO A 219 5.37 -12.29 -1.69
CA PRO A 219 6.75 -12.36 -2.17
C PRO A 219 6.87 -12.37 -3.70
N ARG A 220 5.78 -12.57 -4.45
CA ARG A 220 5.80 -12.56 -5.93
C ARG A 220 6.04 -11.18 -6.52
N PHE A 221 5.76 -10.11 -5.78
CA PHE A 221 6.16 -8.77 -6.18
C PHE A 221 7.67 -8.60 -6.03
N ALA A 222 8.36 -8.42 -7.16
CA ALA A 222 9.79 -8.19 -7.26
C ALA A 222 10.19 -6.78 -6.79
N ALA A 223 9.32 -5.79 -6.99
CA ALA A 223 9.55 -4.40 -6.59
C ALA A 223 8.24 -3.69 -6.26
N GLY A 224 8.29 -2.50 -5.63
CA GLY A 224 7.11 -1.67 -5.47
C GLY A 224 7.36 -0.18 -5.35
N ILE A 225 6.33 0.62 -5.61
CA ILE A 225 6.36 2.08 -5.57
C ILE A 225 5.17 2.59 -4.73
N VAL A 226 5.48 3.29 -3.65
CA VAL A 226 4.51 3.84 -2.71
C VAL A 226 4.46 5.36 -2.88
N SER A 227 3.39 5.85 -3.50
CA SER A 227 3.20 7.28 -3.73
C SER A 227 2.21 7.89 -2.73
N ALA A 228 2.57 9.00 -2.10
CA ALA A 228 1.69 9.80 -1.23
C ALA A 228 1.05 9.01 -0.06
N TRP A 229 1.80 8.07 0.55
CA TRP A 229 1.31 7.31 1.72
C TRP A 229 2.33 7.18 2.85
N PHE A 230 3.59 6.86 2.55
CA PHE A 230 4.64 6.65 3.55
C PHE A 230 4.87 7.91 4.37
N ASN A 231 4.71 7.81 5.70
CA ASN A 231 4.72 8.94 6.62
C ASN A 231 5.25 8.55 8.00
N HIS A 232 5.65 9.54 8.80
CA HIS A 232 5.86 9.34 10.23
C HIS A 232 4.53 8.95 10.90
N ARG A 233 4.28 7.64 11.07
CA ARG A 233 2.94 7.12 11.38
C ARG A 233 2.39 7.60 12.71
N VAL A 234 3.21 7.68 13.76
CA VAL A 234 2.79 8.23 15.06
C VAL A 234 2.25 9.65 14.92
N ARG A 235 3.00 10.54 14.24
CA ARG A 235 2.59 11.94 14.00
C ARG A 235 1.30 11.98 13.19
N LYS A 236 1.28 11.24 12.08
CA LYS A 236 0.14 11.15 11.16
C LYS A 236 -1.15 10.67 11.82
N MET A 237 -1.07 9.73 12.77
CA MET A 237 -2.25 9.13 13.39
C MET A 237 -2.83 9.96 14.52
N ILE A 238 -1.99 10.66 15.30
CA ILE A 238 -2.47 11.30 16.53
C ILE A 238 -2.05 12.75 16.70
N VAL A 239 -0.95 13.24 16.13
CA VAL A 239 -0.47 14.61 16.38
C VAL A 239 -1.01 15.57 15.34
N GLU A 240 -1.92 16.45 15.74
CA GLU A 240 -2.43 17.53 14.89
C GLU A 240 -1.35 18.62 14.71
N ASP A 241 -1.12 19.00 13.46
CA ASP A 241 -0.12 19.98 13.06
C ASP A 241 -0.58 20.64 11.73
N PRO A 242 -0.40 21.95 11.53
CA PRO A 242 -0.85 22.61 10.30
C PRO A 242 -0.11 22.18 9.03
N HIS A 243 1.07 21.52 9.13
CA HIS A 243 1.85 21.12 7.96
C HIS A 243 1.32 19.85 7.27
N TYR A 244 0.47 19.06 7.92
CA TYR A 244 -0.06 17.83 7.35
C TYR A 244 -1.43 17.46 7.93
N THR A 245 -2.22 16.67 7.21
CA THR A 245 -3.48 16.12 7.73
C THR A 245 -3.22 15.06 8.80
N CYS A 246 -3.55 15.31 10.06
CA CYS A 246 -3.63 14.25 11.08
C CYS A 246 -4.91 13.43 10.86
N PHE A 247 -4.86 12.10 11.02
CA PHE A 247 -6.04 11.24 10.85
C PHE A 247 -6.99 11.25 12.04
N LEU A 248 -6.51 11.55 13.26
CA LEU A 248 -7.34 11.53 14.48
C LEU A 248 -8.66 12.32 14.37
N PRO A 249 -8.68 13.57 13.85
CA PRO A 249 -9.92 14.33 13.71
C PRO A 249 -10.72 14.01 12.43
N THR A 250 -10.24 13.11 11.56
CA THR A 250 -10.86 12.84 10.25
C THR A 250 -11.90 11.71 10.32
N PRO A 251 -12.85 11.65 9.37
CA PRO A 251 -13.81 10.54 9.29
C PRO A 251 -13.22 9.24 8.72
N GLU A 252 -11.89 9.16 8.55
CA GLU A 252 -11.20 8.05 7.92
C GLU A 252 -11.02 6.85 8.87
N GLU A 253 -12.12 6.30 9.37
CA GLU A 253 -12.13 5.17 10.33
C GLU A 253 -11.21 4.02 9.89
N HIS A 254 -11.14 3.77 8.58
CA HIS A 254 -10.33 2.70 8.00
C HIS A 254 -8.81 2.90 8.17
N ALA A 255 -8.32 4.11 8.43
CA ALA A 255 -6.91 4.36 8.69
C ALA A 255 -6.45 3.79 10.05
N PHE A 256 -7.40 3.52 10.96
CA PHE A 256 -7.14 3.03 12.31
C PHE A 256 -7.12 1.51 12.35
N LEU A 257 -5.97 0.94 12.01
CA LEU A 257 -5.71 -0.50 12.13
C LEU A 257 -5.45 -0.89 13.59
N PRO A 258 -6.26 -1.78 14.20
CA PRO A 258 -5.98 -2.29 15.54
C PRO A 258 -4.59 -2.92 15.60
N GLY A 259 -3.73 -2.40 16.48
CA GLY A 259 -2.37 -2.93 16.67
C GLY A 259 -1.27 -2.30 15.82
N LEU A 260 -1.54 -1.33 14.93
CA LEU A 260 -0.49 -0.72 14.09
C LEU A 260 0.64 -0.15 14.97
N LEU A 261 0.36 0.89 15.74
CA LEU A 261 1.35 1.55 16.62
C LEU A 261 1.63 0.81 17.94
N THR A 262 1.34 -0.49 18.01
CA THR A 262 1.86 -1.37 19.07
C THR A 262 3.16 -2.04 18.66
N GLN A 263 3.30 -2.41 17.38
CA GLN A 263 4.44 -3.14 16.86
C GLN A 263 5.02 -2.54 15.56
N PHE A 264 4.25 -1.79 14.79
CA PHE A 264 4.61 -1.32 13.45
C PHE A 264 4.40 0.20 13.26
N SER A 265 5.38 0.85 12.66
CA SER A 265 5.23 2.11 11.92
C SER A 265 5.62 1.85 10.46
N ASP A 266 5.58 2.87 9.62
CA ASP A 266 5.88 2.73 8.19
C ASP A 266 7.33 2.28 7.98
N GLN A 267 8.30 2.78 8.77
CA GLN A 267 9.70 2.33 8.75
C GLN A 267 9.85 0.81 8.98
N ASP A 268 8.97 0.23 9.79
CA ASP A 268 9.04 -1.18 10.17
C ASP A 268 8.58 -2.08 9.02
N LEU A 269 7.65 -1.57 8.20
CA LEU A 269 7.26 -2.24 6.96
C LEU A 269 8.38 -2.21 5.93
N LEU A 270 9.24 -1.18 5.90
CA LEU A 270 10.44 -1.19 5.07
C LEU A 270 11.37 -2.37 5.41
N ALA A 271 11.51 -2.69 6.70
CA ALA A 271 12.26 -3.86 7.14
C ALA A 271 11.63 -5.18 6.63
N LEU A 272 10.30 -5.29 6.62
CA LEU A 272 9.62 -6.49 6.09
C LEU A 272 9.70 -6.60 4.56
N ILE A 273 9.82 -5.48 3.85
CA ILE A 273 9.94 -5.45 2.38
C ILE A 273 11.38 -5.81 1.95
N CYS A 274 12.38 -5.40 2.74
CA CYS A 274 13.78 -5.76 2.55
C CYS A 274 13.93 -7.29 2.35
N PRO A 275 14.64 -7.77 1.31
CA PRO A 275 15.62 -7.08 0.47
C PRO A 275 15.07 -6.52 -0.85
N ARG A 276 13.75 -6.47 -1.05
CA ARG A 276 13.19 -6.11 -2.36
C ARG A 276 13.30 -4.60 -2.62
N PRO A 277 13.51 -4.19 -3.88
CA PRO A 277 13.44 -2.79 -4.26
C PRO A 277 12.12 -2.12 -3.87
N LEU A 278 12.22 -0.93 -3.29
CA LEU A 278 11.10 -0.06 -2.98
C LEU A 278 11.43 1.41 -3.28
N LEU A 279 10.51 2.10 -3.96
CA LEU A 279 10.55 3.55 -4.15
C LEU A 279 9.43 4.21 -3.34
N ILE A 280 9.78 5.22 -2.56
CA ILE A 280 8.83 6.10 -1.89
C ILE A 280 8.75 7.41 -2.70
N GLN A 281 7.55 7.86 -3.02
CA GLN A 281 7.31 9.15 -3.68
C GLN A 281 6.53 10.10 -2.76
N THR A 282 7.00 11.35 -2.68
CA THR A 282 6.43 12.39 -1.82
C THR A 282 6.36 13.70 -2.58
N GLY A 283 5.18 14.31 -2.62
CA GLY A 283 5.01 15.65 -3.16
C GLY A 283 5.31 16.71 -2.11
N GLU A 284 6.13 17.70 -2.45
CA GLU A 284 6.44 18.85 -1.59
C GLU A 284 5.19 19.68 -1.23
N ARG A 285 4.16 19.64 -2.08
CA ARG A 285 2.90 20.37 -1.93
C ARG A 285 1.74 19.48 -1.50
N ASP A 286 2.01 18.23 -1.16
CA ASP A 286 0.99 17.32 -0.67
C ASP A 286 0.62 17.67 0.78
N SER A 287 -0.62 18.08 1.03
CA SER A 287 -1.10 18.39 2.38
C SER A 287 -1.28 17.16 3.27
N VAL A 288 -1.16 15.94 2.72
CA VAL A 288 -1.23 14.70 3.47
C VAL A 288 0.06 14.43 4.25
N SER A 289 1.19 15.01 3.86
CA SER A 289 2.49 14.70 4.46
C SER A 289 3.36 15.94 4.64
N TRP A 290 4.35 15.87 5.54
CA TRP A 290 5.36 16.91 5.68
C TRP A 290 6.75 16.32 5.38
N PRO A 291 7.43 16.72 4.30
CA PRO A 291 8.67 16.07 3.84
C PRO A 291 9.76 15.86 4.90
N PRO A 292 10.01 16.78 5.86
CA PRO A 292 10.95 16.53 6.95
C PRO A 292 10.61 15.30 7.80
N LEU A 293 9.34 15.07 8.12
CA LEU A 293 8.91 13.88 8.87
C LEU A 293 8.94 12.61 8.01
N VAL A 294 8.66 12.73 6.71
CA VAL A 294 8.82 11.62 5.77
C VAL A 294 10.29 11.20 5.69
N LYS A 295 11.20 12.17 5.63
CA LYS A 295 12.65 11.92 5.67
C LYS A 295 13.06 11.22 6.96
N GLU A 296 12.60 11.71 8.11
CA GLU A 296 12.90 11.10 9.41
C GLU A 296 12.49 9.62 9.47
N GLU A 297 11.26 9.31 9.03
CA GLU A 297 10.76 7.93 8.98
C GLU A 297 11.55 7.07 7.96
N PHE A 298 11.90 7.64 6.79
CA PHE A 298 12.68 6.95 5.76
C PHE A 298 14.09 6.60 6.25
N ASP A 299 14.80 7.58 6.81
CA ASP A 299 16.16 7.40 7.34
C ASP A 299 16.19 6.32 8.44
N ALA A 300 15.15 6.28 9.29
CA ALA A 300 15.04 5.29 10.34
C ALA A 300 14.76 3.86 9.81
N GLY A 301 14.04 3.74 8.69
CA GLY A 301 13.79 2.47 8.00
C GLY A 301 14.90 2.01 7.04
N LEU A 302 15.93 2.83 6.82
CA LEU A 302 17.05 2.51 5.93
C LEU A 302 17.98 1.42 6.50
N THR A 303 18.03 1.29 7.83
CA THR A 303 18.98 0.42 8.55
C THR A 303 19.09 -1.00 7.97
N PRO A 304 18.00 -1.74 7.70
CA PRO A 304 18.11 -3.09 7.14
C PRO A 304 18.76 -3.14 5.75
N TYR A 305 18.46 -2.17 4.90
CA TYR A 305 19.06 -2.09 3.56
C TYR A 305 20.55 -1.76 3.67
N ASP A 306 20.94 -0.80 4.51
CA ASP A 306 22.34 -0.43 4.69
C ASP A 306 23.18 -1.57 5.28
N ARG A 307 22.69 -2.21 6.34
CA ARG A 307 23.39 -3.29 7.04
C ARG A 307 23.57 -4.54 6.18
N LEU A 308 22.76 -4.70 5.14
CA LEU A 308 22.85 -5.78 4.16
C LEU A 308 23.52 -5.35 2.85
N HIS A 309 24.03 -4.11 2.75
CA HIS A 309 24.64 -3.53 1.55
C HIS A 309 23.70 -3.47 0.34
N LEU A 310 22.43 -3.14 0.59
CA LEU A 310 21.34 -3.07 -0.38
C LEU A 310 20.73 -1.67 -0.50
N SER A 311 21.41 -0.61 -0.04
CA SER A 311 20.87 0.75 0.03
C SER A 311 20.32 1.26 -1.30
N GLU A 312 20.88 0.83 -2.44
CA GLU A 312 20.39 1.22 -3.78
C GLU A 312 18.97 0.74 -4.11
N ARG A 313 18.46 -0.24 -3.34
CA ARG A 313 17.14 -0.84 -3.49
C ARG A 313 16.05 -0.03 -2.81
N LEU A 314 16.38 0.78 -1.80
CA LEU A 314 15.43 1.65 -1.12
C LEU A 314 15.68 3.10 -1.57
N GLN A 315 14.69 3.69 -2.23
CA GLN A 315 14.82 5.02 -2.81
C GLN A 315 13.71 5.94 -2.31
N TRP A 316 14.04 7.22 -2.16
CA TRP A 316 13.07 8.27 -1.89
C TRP A 316 13.14 9.35 -2.96
N ASN A 317 12.00 9.64 -3.58
CA ASN A 317 11.81 10.72 -4.52
C ASN A 317 10.91 11.78 -3.88
N LEU A 318 11.50 12.95 -3.59
CA LEU A 318 10.78 14.16 -3.23
C LEU A 318 10.60 14.98 -4.51
N HIS A 319 9.36 15.18 -4.95
CA HIS A 319 9.03 15.92 -6.17
C HIS A 319 8.26 17.21 -5.85
N HIS A 320 8.33 18.20 -6.75
CA HIS A 320 7.67 19.51 -6.56
C HIS A 320 6.14 19.49 -6.66
N GLY A 321 5.56 18.31 -6.84
CA GLY A 321 4.14 18.08 -7.05
C GLY A 321 3.30 18.09 -5.77
N GLY A 322 2.01 17.88 -5.94
CA GLY A 322 1.03 17.73 -4.86
C GLY A 322 0.78 16.27 -4.49
N HIS A 323 -0.48 15.95 -4.19
CA HIS A 323 -0.95 14.58 -3.93
C HIS A 323 -1.12 13.82 -5.25
N GLU A 324 -0.01 13.42 -5.88
CA GLU A 324 0.01 12.87 -7.24
C GLU A 324 1.14 11.86 -7.47
N ILE A 325 1.06 11.14 -8.58
CA ILE A 325 2.11 10.26 -9.10
C ILE A 325 3.22 11.10 -9.75
N GLU A 326 4.48 10.81 -9.42
CA GLU A 326 5.63 11.26 -10.23
C GLU A 326 6.02 10.11 -11.18
N PHE A 327 5.75 10.26 -12.47
CA PHE A 327 5.87 9.13 -13.39
C PHE A 327 7.32 8.74 -13.70
N GLU A 328 8.21 9.72 -13.89
CA GLU A 328 9.53 9.47 -14.46
C GLU A 328 10.41 8.65 -13.52
N SER A 329 10.44 9.00 -12.23
CA SER A 329 11.18 8.25 -11.21
C SER A 329 10.64 6.83 -11.05
N GLY A 330 9.31 6.65 -11.15
CA GLY A 330 8.71 5.33 -11.10
C GLY A 330 9.04 4.48 -12.33
N LEU A 331 9.02 5.07 -13.53
CA LEU A 331 9.41 4.38 -14.76
C LEU A 331 10.88 3.96 -14.74
N ASP A 332 11.78 4.85 -14.35
CA ASP A 332 13.21 4.55 -14.26
C ASP A 332 13.49 3.47 -13.21
N PHE A 333 12.78 3.52 -12.08
CA PHE A 333 12.85 2.48 -11.06
C PHE A 333 12.38 1.12 -11.58
N LEU A 334 11.24 1.07 -12.27
CA LEU A 334 10.72 -0.19 -12.84
C LEU A 334 11.66 -0.77 -13.89
N LYS A 335 12.21 0.05 -14.80
CA LYS A 335 13.21 -0.40 -15.80
C LYS A 335 14.47 -0.99 -15.18
N LYS A 336 14.85 -0.53 -13.97
CA LYS A 336 16.02 -1.07 -13.25
C LYS A 336 15.72 -2.42 -12.61
N TRP A 337 14.51 -2.61 -12.07
CA TRP A 337 14.20 -3.71 -11.16
C TRP A 337 13.25 -4.79 -11.71
N LEU A 338 12.65 -4.56 -12.88
CA LEU A 338 11.88 -5.54 -13.67
C LEU A 338 12.56 -5.74 -15.03
#